data_AF-A0AAD3U8J1-F1
#
_entry.id   AF-A0AAD3U8J1-F1
#
_cell.length_a   1.000
_cell.length_b   1.000
_cell.length_c   1.000
_cell.angle_alpha   90.00
_cell.angle_beta   90.00
_cell.angle_gamma   90.00
#
_symmetry.space_group_name_H-M   'P 1'
#
loop_
_entity.id
_entity.type
_entity.pdbx_description
1 polymer ?
#
loop_
_entity_poly.entity_id
_entity_poly.type
_entity_poly.pdbx_seq_one_letter_code
_entity_poly.pdbx_strand_id
1 'polypeptide(L)'
;MTRLSRALALSLLLAGAAPAFTAAIYTSDLLLSADFKAPWAKATQGIKNLPKWVRSGNGTSSPLEAVAGTPYQSGSVCKPHDCASHYMQLLVDTKAKRVWGVLIDLPDSDAARETPSKFARYTWLGQPDKGMQAALIKQVEADPNWQ
;
A
#
# COMPACT_ATOMS: atom_id res chain seq x y z
N MET A 1 66.37 40.29 4.97
CA MET A 1 65.99 39.26 5.95
C MET A 1 64.52 38.90 5.70
N THR A 2 64.27 37.60 5.47
CA THR A 2 62.98 36.86 5.51
C THR A 2 61.76 37.40 4.75
N ARG A 3 61.52 36.83 3.55
CA ARG A 3 60.21 36.87 2.87
C ARG A 3 59.31 35.77 3.45
N LEU A 4 58.17 36.14 4.02
CA LEU A 4 57.15 35.22 4.51
C LEU A 4 56.39 34.60 3.33
N SER A 5 56.58 33.30 3.10
CA SER A 5 55.77 32.52 2.16
C SER A 5 54.40 32.23 2.80
N ARG A 6 53.33 32.83 2.28
CA ARG A 6 51.95 32.47 2.63
C ARG A 6 51.59 31.15 1.94
N ALA A 7 51.64 30.04 2.67
CA ALA A 7 51.05 28.79 2.22
C ALA A 7 49.52 28.89 2.31
N LEU A 8 48.83 28.91 1.17
CA LEU A 8 47.38 28.91 1.10
C LEU A 8 46.91 27.45 1.20
N ALA A 9 46.52 27.01 2.39
CA ALA A 9 45.93 25.70 2.60
C ALA A 9 44.48 25.70 2.07
N LEU A 10 44.26 24.99 0.96
CA LEU A 10 42.93 24.77 0.40
C LEU A 10 42.27 23.61 1.15
N SER A 11 41.50 23.93 2.18
CA SER A 11 40.73 22.94 2.95
C SER A 11 39.58 22.40 2.09
N LEU A 12 39.74 21.18 1.59
CA LEU A 12 38.71 20.45 0.84
C LEU A 12 37.59 20.03 1.80
N LEU A 13 36.48 20.78 1.80
CA LEU A 13 35.25 20.42 2.52
C LEU A 13 34.63 19.18 1.86
N LEU A 14 34.82 18.00 2.46
CA LEU A 14 34.03 16.81 2.15
C LEU A 14 32.59 17.04 2.65
N ALA A 15 31.71 17.49 1.76
CA ALA A 15 30.27 17.49 2.02
C ALA A 15 29.76 16.04 1.99
N GLY A 16 29.63 15.41 3.16
CA GLY A 16 28.97 14.12 3.29
C GLY A 16 27.48 14.28 2.97
N ALA A 17 27.02 13.66 1.88
CA ALA A 17 25.60 13.56 1.60
C ALA A 17 24.98 12.58 2.61
N ALA A 18 24.19 13.09 3.55
CA ALA A 18 23.36 12.24 4.39
C ALA A 18 22.29 11.56 3.51
N PRO A 19 22.02 10.26 3.70
CA PRO A 19 20.92 9.61 2.99
C PRO A 19 19.61 10.29 3.37
N ALA A 20 18.86 10.76 2.38
CA ALA A 20 17.53 11.31 2.60
C ALA A 20 16.58 10.16 2.95
N PHE A 21 16.07 10.15 4.19
CA PHE A 21 14.96 9.28 4.57
C PHE A 21 13.70 9.77 3.87
N THR A 22 13.24 9.04 2.86
CA THR A 22 11.91 9.26 2.29
C THR A 22 10.86 8.69 3.25
N ALA A 23 9.87 9.52 3.61
CA ALA A 23 8.77 9.06 4.46
C ALA A 23 7.94 8.01 3.72
N ALA A 24 7.57 6.93 4.41
CA ALA A 24 6.71 5.90 3.83
C ALA A 24 5.33 6.49 3.48
N ILE A 25 4.84 6.18 2.28
CA ILE A 25 3.49 6.57 1.86
C ILE A 25 2.53 5.50 2.35
N TYR A 26 1.56 5.90 3.18
CA TYR A 26 0.50 5.00 3.63
C TYR A 26 -0.56 4.81 2.55
N THR A 27 -1.11 3.60 2.49
CA THR A 27 -2.02 3.20 1.42
C THR A 27 -3.29 4.05 1.40
N SER A 28 -3.88 4.34 2.57
CA SER A 28 -5.05 5.22 2.69
C SER A 28 -4.71 6.66 2.24
N ASP A 29 -3.53 7.18 2.61
CA ASP A 29 -3.09 8.52 2.21
C ASP A 29 -2.93 8.62 0.69
N LEU A 30 -2.41 7.57 0.05
CA LEU A 30 -2.36 7.49 -1.40
C LEU A 30 -3.77 7.60 -1.99
N LEU A 31 -4.73 6.77 -1.57
CA LEU A 31 -6.09 6.76 -2.13
C LEU A 31 -6.82 8.10 -1.96
N LEU A 32 -6.50 8.84 -0.89
CA LEU A 32 -7.06 10.16 -0.59
C LEU A 32 -6.33 11.31 -1.30
N SER A 33 -5.15 11.05 -1.86
CA SER A 33 -4.37 12.05 -2.58
C SER A 33 -5.08 12.55 -3.84
N ALA A 34 -4.72 13.76 -4.29
CA ALA A 34 -5.29 14.37 -5.48
C ALA A 34 -5.10 13.51 -6.74
N ASP A 35 -3.99 12.78 -6.84
CA ASP A 35 -3.66 11.95 -7.99
C ASP A 35 -4.42 10.63 -8.03
N PHE A 36 -4.87 10.12 -6.88
CA PHE A 36 -5.45 8.78 -6.76
C PHE A 36 -6.92 8.74 -6.36
N LYS A 37 -7.50 9.86 -5.91
CA LYS A 37 -8.94 9.93 -5.60
C LYS A 37 -9.82 9.51 -6.79
N ALA A 38 -9.51 9.99 -8.01
CA ALA A 38 -10.26 9.62 -9.21
C ALA A 38 -9.99 8.17 -9.68
N PRO A 39 -8.73 7.70 -9.75
CA PRO A 39 -8.43 6.28 -9.94
C PRO A 39 -9.16 5.34 -8.97
N TRP A 40 -9.20 5.69 -7.68
CA TRP A 40 -9.88 4.89 -6.66
C TRP A 40 -11.39 4.88 -6.84
N ALA A 41 -12.00 6.04 -7.10
CA ALA A 41 -13.42 6.13 -7.41
C ALA A 41 -13.78 5.26 -8.64
N LYS A 42 -12.92 5.24 -9.65
CA LYS A 42 -13.09 4.37 -10.83
C LYS A 42 -12.95 2.89 -10.47
N ALA A 43 -11.98 2.51 -9.63
CA ALA A 43 -11.76 1.12 -9.23
C ALA A 43 -12.94 0.53 -8.44
N THR A 44 -13.68 1.37 -7.70
CA THR A 44 -14.85 0.96 -6.90
C THR A 44 -16.19 1.20 -7.61
N GLN A 45 -16.17 1.76 -8.82
CA GLN A 45 -17.36 2.13 -9.58
C GLN A 45 -18.18 0.89 -9.98
N GLY A 46 -19.51 0.99 -9.86
CA GLY A 46 -20.44 -0.06 -10.30
C GLY A 46 -20.53 -1.28 -9.37
N ILE A 47 -19.67 -1.39 -8.36
CA ILE A 47 -19.74 -2.46 -7.36
C ILE A 47 -20.91 -2.18 -6.42
N LYS A 48 -21.90 -3.08 -6.41
CA LYS A 48 -23.08 -2.98 -5.54
C LYS A 48 -22.70 -3.28 -4.08
N ASN A 49 -23.40 -2.66 -3.14
CA ASN A 49 -23.29 -2.91 -1.70
C ASN A 49 -21.88 -2.74 -1.09
N LEU A 50 -20.97 -2.03 -1.78
CA LEU A 50 -19.64 -1.76 -1.25
C LEU A 50 -19.72 -0.85 0.00
N PRO A 51 -19.10 -1.23 1.13
CA PRO A 51 -19.11 -0.43 2.35
C PRO A 51 -18.55 0.99 2.15
N LYS A 52 -19.03 1.94 2.95
CA LYS A 52 -18.63 3.36 2.84
C LYS A 52 -17.12 3.56 3.02
N TRP A 53 -16.51 2.87 3.98
CA TRP A 53 -15.07 2.99 4.26
C TRP A 53 -14.24 2.58 3.03
N VAL A 54 -14.63 1.49 2.36
CA VAL A 54 -14.02 1.04 1.10
C VAL A 54 -14.22 2.08 0.00
N ARG A 55 -15.45 2.57 -0.22
CA ARG A 55 -15.70 3.61 -1.25
C ARG A 55 -14.87 4.87 -1.02
N SER A 56 -14.69 5.28 0.23
CA SER A 56 -13.84 6.43 0.55
C SER A 56 -12.35 6.17 0.42
N GLY A 57 -11.91 4.90 0.47
CA GLY A 57 -10.49 4.55 0.56
C GLY A 57 -9.84 4.92 1.89
N ASN A 58 -10.65 5.36 2.87
CA ASN A 58 -10.19 5.84 4.16
C ASN A 58 -10.27 4.71 5.20
N GLY A 59 -9.17 4.48 5.91
CA GLY A 59 -9.09 3.49 6.99
C GLY A 59 -7.69 3.42 7.59
N THR A 60 -7.53 2.54 8.57
CA THR A 60 -6.19 2.17 9.07
C THR A 60 -5.45 1.46 7.95
N SER A 61 -4.19 1.79 7.67
CA SER A 61 -3.50 1.26 6.48
C SER A 61 -2.05 0.92 6.74
N SER A 62 -1.51 0.03 5.91
CA SER A 62 -0.08 -0.25 5.84
C SER A 62 0.62 0.80 4.95
N PRO A 63 1.95 0.96 5.08
CA PRO A 63 2.74 1.59 4.04
C PRO A 63 2.65 0.81 2.72
N LEU A 64 2.93 1.49 1.61
CA LEU A 64 3.12 0.87 0.31
C LEU A 64 4.53 0.27 0.21
N GLU A 65 4.59 -0.99 -0.18
CA GLU A 65 5.84 -1.75 -0.33
C GLU A 65 6.00 -2.25 -1.76
N ALA A 66 7.23 -2.35 -2.26
CA ALA A 66 7.48 -2.83 -3.61
C ALA A 66 7.18 -4.33 -3.72
N VAL A 67 6.46 -4.72 -4.78
CA VAL A 67 6.25 -6.15 -5.10
C VAL A 67 7.38 -6.62 -6.00
N ALA A 68 8.28 -7.43 -5.44
CA ALA A 68 9.51 -7.88 -6.10
C ALA A 68 9.25 -8.47 -7.51
N GLY A 69 10.03 -8.01 -8.50
CA GLY A 69 9.92 -8.46 -9.88
C GLY A 69 8.75 -7.87 -10.67
N THR A 70 8.04 -6.89 -10.11
CA THR A 70 6.91 -6.21 -10.78
C THR A 70 7.06 -4.69 -10.70
N PRO A 71 6.35 -3.91 -11.54
CA PRO A 71 6.30 -2.46 -11.41
C PRO A 71 5.33 -1.99 -10.31
N TYR A 72 4.72 -2.90 -9.54
CA TYR A 72 3.66 -2.57 -8.60
C TYR A 72 4.18 -2.37 -7.18
N GLN A 73 3.43 -1.57 -6.44
CA GLN A 73 3.49 -1.51 -4.99
C GLN A 73 2.24 -2.18 -4.39
N SER A 74 2.36 -2.70 -3.19
CA SER A 74 1.30 -3.39 -2.45
C SER A 74 1.13 -2.75 -1.09
N GLY A 75 -0.11 -2.72 -0.62
CA GLY A 75 -0.44 -2.24 0.71
C GLY A 75 -1.90 -2.51 1.03
N SER A 76 -2.27 -2.37 2.30
CA SER A 76 -3.62 -2.67 2.78
C SER A 76 -4.30 -1.46 3.40
N VAL A 77 -5.62 -1.48 3.39
CA VAL A 77 -6.46 -0.57 4.17
C VAL A 77 -7.54 -1.40 4.85
N CYS A 78 -7.78 -1.17 6.13
CA CYS A 78 -8.77 -1.90 6.91
C CYS A 78 -9.80 -0.97 7.54
N LYS A 79 -10.96 -1.55 7.83
CA LYS A 79 -12.05 -0.87 8.51
C LYS A 79 -11.57 -0.45 9.91
N PRO A 80 -11.68 0.83 10.28
CA PRO A 80 -11.33 1.29 11.62
C PRO A 80 -12.05 0.46 12.69
N HIS A 81 -11.30 0.07 13.72
CA HIS A 81 -11.74 -0.77 14.86
C HIS A 81 -12.11 -2.22 14.52
N ASP A 82 -11.91 -2.68 13.28
CA ASP A 82 -12.38 -3.99 12.83
C ASP A 82 -11.47 -4.57 11.73
N CYS A 83 -10.16 -4.41 11.92
CA CYS A 83 -9.18 -4.62 10.86
C CYS A 83 -8.96 -6.07 10.48
N ALA A 84 -9.02 -6.98 11.45
CA ALA A 84 -8.82 -8.41 11.19
C ALA A 84 -9.92 -9.00 10.28
N SER A 85 -11.14 -8.45 10.37
CA SER A 85 -12.31 -9.01 9.70
C SER A 85 -12.64 -8.34 8.36
N HIS A 86 -12.27 -7.07 8.21
CA HIS A 86 -12.65 -6.26 7.05
C HIS A 86 -11.47 -5.41 6.57
N TYR A 87 -10.83 -5.87 5.51
CA TYR A 87 -9.70 -5.16 4.94
C TYR A 87 -9.63 -5.36 3.43
N MET A 88 -8.95 -4.44 2.76
CA MET A 88 -8.64 -4.53 1.35
C MET A 88 -7.14 -4.62 1.15
N GLN A 89 -6.70 -5.60 0.37
CA GLN A 89 -5.34 -5.71 -0.12
C GLN A 89 -5.29 -5.09 -1.52
N LEU A 90 -4.33 -4.20 -1.77
CA LEU A 90 -4.23 -3.43 -3.00
C LEU A 90 -2.92 -3.69 -3.74
N LEU A 91 -2.98 -3.59 -5.07
CA LEU A 91 -1.85 -3.42 -5.96
C LEU A 91 -1.97 -2.07 -6.65
N VAL A 92 -0.88 -1.32 -6.66
CA VAL A 92 -0.82 0.05 -7.15
C VAL A 92 0.28 0.16 -8.20
N ASP A 93 -0.08 0.73 -9.35
CA ASP A 93 0.86 1.25 -10.33
C ASP A 93 0.88 2.79 -10.18
N THR A 94 1.89 3.30 -9.48
CA THR A 94 2.03 4.74 -9.22
C THR A 94 2.33 5.55 -10.49
N LYS A 95 3.03 4.94 -11.46
CA LYS A 95 3.35 5.59 -12.74
C LYS A 95 2.12 5.68 -13.65
N ALA A 96 1.36 4.60 -13.77
CA ALA A 96 0.15 4.56 -14.58
C ALA A 96 -1.08 5.13 -13.86
N LYS A 97 -0.97 5.50 -12.57
CA LYS A 97 -2.07 5.93 -11.70
C LYS A 97 -3.23 4.94 -11.72
N ARG A 98 -2.91 3.65 -11.53
CA ARG A 98 -3.89 2.57 -11.47
C ARG A 98 -3.83 1.86 -10.13
N VAL A 99 -4.99 1.40 -9.69
CA VAL A 99 -5.15 0.66 -8.45
C VAL A 99 -6.12 -0.48 -8.69
N TRP A 100 -5.76 -1.64 -8.17
CA TRP A 100 -6.56 -2.84 -8.13
C TRP A 100 -6.55 -3.37 -6.71
N GLY A 101 -7.54 -4.19 -6.38
CA GLY A 101 -7.55 -4.78 -5.06
C GLY A 101 -8.51 -5.93 -4.93
N VAL A 102 -8.47 -6.51 -3.74
CA VAL A 102 -9.47 -7.42 -3.23
C VAL A 102 -9.91 -6.89 -1.87
N LEU A 103 -11.22 -6.75 -1.69
CA LEU A 103 -11.84 -6.60 -0.38
C LEU A 103 -12.07 -8.00 0.19
N ILE A 104 -11.56 -8.22 1.40
CA ILE A 104 -11.75 -9.40 2.21
C ILE A 104 -12.76 -9.04 3.30
N ASP A 105 -13.87 -9.79 3.34
CA ASP A 105 -14.87 -9.70 4.40
C ASP A 105 -15.04 -11.06 5.07
N LEU A 106 -14.81 -11.10 6.39
CA LEU A 106 -15.09 -12.24 7.25
C LEU A 106 -16.45 -12.07 7.95
N PRO A 107 -17.19 -13.16 8.21
CA PRO A 107 -18.34 -13.12 9.11
C PRO A 107 -17.86 -12.93 10.56
N ASP A 108 -18.69 -12.27 11.37
CA ASP A 108 -18.43 -12.09 12.80
C ASP A 108 -18.66 -13.41 13.56
N SER A 109 -17.57 -14.18 13.71
CA SER A 109 -17.57 -15.46 14.42
C SER A 109 -16.15 -15.86 14.80
N ASP A 110 -16.00 -16.62 15.89
CA ASP A 110 -14.70 -17.12 16.33
C ASP A 110 -14.07 -18.06 15.29
N ALA A 111 -14.87 -18.93 14.65
CA ALA A 111 -14.38 -19.84 13.62
C ALA A 111 -13.74 -19.10 12.42
N ALA A 112 -14.32 -17.95 12.01
CA ALA A 112 -13.78 -17.13 10.95
C ALA A 112 -12.53 -16.33 11.37
N ARG A 113 -12.39 -16.04 12.66
CA ARG A 113 -11.18 -15.41 13.21
C ARG A 113 -10.03 -16.42 13.33
N GLU A 114 -10.34 -17.68 13.61
CA GLU A 114 -9.34 -18.75 13.76
C GLU A 114 -8.86 -19.31 12.42
N THR A 115 -9.76 -19.44 11.43
CA THR A 115 -9.43 -20.02 10.11
C THR A 115 -10.00 -19.16 8.98
N PRO A 116 -9.53 -17.91 8.84
CA PRO A 116 -10.14 -16.92 7.96
C PRO A 116 -10.20 -17.37 6.51
N SER A 117 -9.25 -18.18 6.02
CA SER A 117 -9.24 -18.62 4.62
C SER A 117 -10.51 -19.40 4.22
N LYS A 118 -11.14 -20.08 5.20
CA LYS A 118 -12.35 -20.90 4.99
C LYS A 118 -13.63 -20.08 4.91
N PHE A 119 -13.63 -18.87 5.46
CA PHE A 119 -14.82 -18.03 5.62
C PHE A 119 -14.77 -16.73 4.82
N ALA A 120 -13.59 -16.36 4.30
CA ALA A 120 -13.37 -15.13 3.56
C ALA A 120 -14.27 -15.02 2.34
N ARG A 121 -14.94 -13.87 2.21
CA ARG A 121 -15.58 -13.44 0.97
C ARG A 121 -14.67 -12.43 0.28
N TYR A 122 -14.46 -12.63 -1.02
CA TYR A 122 -13.64 -11.76 -1.84
C TYR A 122 -14.49 -10.91 -2.78
N THR A 123 -14.22 -9.61 -2.80
CA THR A 123 -14.77 -8.69 -3.80
C THR A 123 -13.63 -8.00 -4.54
N TRP A 124 -13.53 -8.23 -5.84
CA TRP A 124 -12.48 -7.64 -6.68
C TRP A 124 -12.76 -6.17 -7.00
N LEU A 125 -11.74 -5.33 -6.85
CA LEU A 125 -11.78 -3.88 -7.04
C LEU A 125 -10.88 -3.51 -8.23
N GLY A 126 -11.37 -2.68 -9.17
CA GLY A 126 -10.59 -2.24 -10.32
C GLY A 126 -10.43 -3.27 -11.46
N GLN A 127 -11.17 -4.38 -11.41
CA GLN A 127 -11.15 -5.45 -12.42
C GLN A 127 -9.74 -6.01 -12.68
N PRO A 128 -9.04 -6.55 -11.65
CA PRO A 128 -7.74 -7.18 -11.83
C PRO A 128 -7.83 -8.39 -12.75
N ASP A 129 -6.83 -8.56 -13.62
CA ASP A 129 -6.67 -9.81 -14.37
C ASP A 129 -6.25 -10.97 -13.46
N LYS A 130 -6.18 -12.19 -14.01
CA LYS A 130 -5.84 -13.38 -13.22
C LYS A 130 -4.47 -13.32 -12.57
N GLY A 131 -3.48 -12.70 -13.22
CA GLY A 131 -2.14 -12.53 -12.66
C GLY A 131 -2.15 -11.58 -11.47
N MET A 132 -2.88 -10.47 -11.60
CA MET A 132 -3.08 -9.51 -10.51
C MET A 132 -3.89 -10.11 -9.35
N GLN A 133 -4.92 -10.91 -9.63
CA GLN A 133 -5.69 -11.63 -8.61
C GLN A 133 -4.79 -12.58 -7.82
N ALA A 134 -3.97 -13.39 -8.51
CA ALA A 134 -3.02 -14.28 -7.87
C ALA A 134 -1.99 -13.53 -7.04
N ALA A 135 -1.46 -12.40 -7.56
CA ALA A 135 -0.52 -11.56 -6.82
C ALA A 135 -1.17 -10.96 -5.56
N LEU A 136 -2.41 -10.48 -5.63
CA LEU A 136 -3.18 -9.98 -4.50
C LEU A 136 -3.39 -11.05 -3.42
N ILE A 137 -3.82 -12.25 -3.81
CA ILE A 137 -4.02 -13.36 -2.86
C ILE A 137 -2.70 -13.78 -2.22
N LYS A 138 -1.60 -13.80 -2.98
CA LYS A 138 -0.27 -14.07 -2.41
C LYS A 138 0.13 -13.05 -1.33
N GLN A 139 -0.28 -11.79 -1.45
CA GLN A 139 -0.02 -10.78 -0.41
C GLN A 139 -0.87 -11.05 0.84
N VAL A 140 -2.10 -11.51 0.66
CA VAL A 140 -3.00 -11.90 1.76
C VAL A 140 -2.45 -13.13 2.50
N GLU A 141 -2.06 -14.16 1.74
CA GLU A 141 -1.50 -15.42 2.27
C GLU A 141 -0.11 -15.26 2.92
N ALA A 142 0.52 -14.08 2.78
CA ALA A 142 1.77 -13.78 3.46
C ALA A 142 1.57 -13.48 4.97
N ASP A 143 0.35 -13.18 5.41
CA ASP A 143 0.03 -13.10 6.84
C ASP A 143 0.02 -14.51 7.43
N PRO A 144 0.85 -14.82 8.45
CA PRO A 144 0.88 -16.15 9.08
C PRO A 144 -0.43 -16.55 9.76
N ASN A 145 -1.32 -15.59 10.04
CA ASN A 145 -2.66 -15.85 10.58
C ASN A 145 -3.67 -16.19 9.48
N TRP A 146 -3.28 -16.10 8.21
CA TRP A 146 -4.12 -16.47 7.07
C TRP A 146 -4.05 -17.99 6.82
N GLN A 147 -4.92 -18.74 7.49
CA GLN A 147 -5.00 -20.20 7.45
C GLN A 147 -6.40 -20.69 7.09
#